data_AF-A0A0C2RE47-F1
#
_entry.id   AF-A0A0C2RE47-F1
#
_cell.length_a   1.000
_cell.length_b   1.000
_cell.length_c   1.000
_cell.angle_alpha   90.00
_cell.angle_beta   90.00
_cell.angle_gamma   90.00
#
_symmetry.space_group_name_H-M   'P 1'
#
loop_
_entity.id
_entity.type
_entity.pdbx_description
1 polymer ?
#
loop_
_entity_poly.entity_id
_entity_poly.type
_entity_poly.pdbx_seq_one_letter_code
_entity_poly.pdbx_strand_id
1 'polypeptide(L)'
;MSALPGAGFYFRHYHSYLFSREASMLLKSGCSFQQMLQTFIEQPYRPLFKEIGRFLNDELERGQSIYHTLLSLPYFTEDMLRITQHGEMNGNLEKEWGFYSKYCLTALEEKSGRYFNFLQPVIFTFIGFAVVGAYLIILLPVFNLLQNI
;
A
#
# COMPACT_ATOMS: atom_id res chain seq x y z
N MET A 1 20.17 2.94 -5.62
CA MET A 1 19.26 3.84 -6.37
C MET A 1 18.71 4.87 -5.41
N SER A 2 18.68 6.12 -5.87
CA SER A 2 18.61 7.38 -5.14
C SER A 2 17.48 7.47 -4.10
N ALA A 3 17.85 7.83 -2.89
CA ALA A 3 16.97 7.97 -1.73
C ALA A 3 16.11 9.23 -1.83
N LEU A 4 14.83 9.06 -2.17
CA LEU A 4 13.78 9.99 -1.77
C LEU A 4 13.37 9.61 -0.33
N PRO A 5 13.56 10.48 0.68
CA PRO A 5 13.13 10.21 2.05
C PRO A 5 11.60 10.09 2.07
N GLY A 6 11.12 8.84 2.12
CA GLY A 6 9.69 8.49 2.06
C GLY A 6 9.32 7.50 0.95
N ALA A 7 10.00 7.54 -0.21
CA ALA A 7 9.69 6.61 -1.31
C ALA A 7 9.96 5.15 -0.91
N GLY A 8 11.04 4.90 -0.16
CA GLY A 8 11.36 3.57 0.37
C GLY A 8 10.29 3.03 1.33
N PHE A 9 9.64 3.89 2.12
CA PHE A 9 8.55 3.48 3.02
C PHE A 9 7.33 3.01 2.23
N TYR A 10 6.83 3.84 1.30
CA TYR A 10 5.69 3.46 0.47
C TYR A 10 5.97 2.24 -0.40
N PHE A 11 7.19 2.13 -0.94
CA PHE A 11 7.64 0.99 -1.73
C PHE A 11 7.61 -0.30 -0.91
N ARG A 12 8.19 -0.30 0.30
CA ARG A 12 8.17 -1.46 1.21
C ARG A 12 6.75 -1.90 1.57
N HIS A 13 5.87 -0.95 1.89
CA HIS A 13 4.47 -1.26 2.19
C HIS A 13 3.74 -1.88 1.00
N TYR A 14 3.93 -1.32 -0.20
CA TYR A 14 3.32 -1.83 -1.42
C TYR A 14 3.80 -3.25 -1.75
N HIS A 15 5.11 -3.52 -1.65
CA HIS A 15 5.66 -4.84 -1.90
C HIS A 15 5.27 -5.87 -0.86
N SER A 16 5.25 -5.49 0.42
CA SER A 16 4.79 -6.36 1.50
C SER A 16 3.33 -6.78 1.29
N TYR A 17 2.47 -5.81 0.95
CA TYR A 17 1.05 -6.07 0.65
C TYR A 17 0.87 -6.99 -0.56
N LEU A 18 1.56 -6.69 -1.67
CA LEU A 18 1.46 -7.49 -2.88
C LEU A 18 1.93 -8.92 -2.64
N PHE A 19 3.09 -9.09 -2.02
CA PHE A 19 3.65 -10.41 -1.75
C PHE A 19 2.71 -11.22 -0.85
N SER A 20 2.27 -10.66 0.27
CA SER A 20 1.39 -11.39 1.20
C SER A 20 0.05 -11.75 0.56
N ARG A 21 -0.51 -10.88 -0.28
CA ARG A 21 -1.76 -11.13 -0.99
C ARG A 21 -1.62 -12.27 -1.99
N GLU A 22 -0.64 -12.21 -2.90
CA GLU A 22 -0.43 -13.23 -3.93
C GLU A 22 -0.05 -14.58 -3.30
N ALA A 23 0.84 -14.56 -2.31
CA ALA A 23 1.26 -15.76 -1.59
C ALA A 23 0.08 -16.41 -0.86
N SER A 24 -0.72 -15.63 -0.11
CA SER A 24 -1.91 -16.13 0.57
C SER A 24 -2.95 -16.68 -0.41
N MET A 25 -3.16 -16.01 -1.56
CA MET A 25 -4.10 -16.50 -2.59
C MET A 25 -3.69 -17.85 -3.16
N LEU A 26 -2.40 -18.02 -3.49
CA LEU A 26 -1.88 -19.30 -4.00
C LEU A 26 -1.99 -20.40 -2.95
N LEU A 27 -1.54 -20.15 -1.73
CA LEU A 27 -1.63 -21.14 -0.64
C LEU A 27 -3.09 -21.52 -0.35
N LYS A 28 -4.00 -20.54 -0.33
CA LYS A 28 -5.43 -20.75 -0.11
C LYS A 28 -6.09 -21.56 -1.22
N SER A 29 -5.55 -21.53 -2.44
CA SER A 29 -6.04 -22.37 -3.54
C SER A 29 -5.66 -23.85 -3.39
N GLY A 30 -4.91 -24.20 -2.34
CA GLY A 30 -4.41 -25.55 -2.08
C GLY A 30 -3.02 -25.81 -2.66
N CYS A 31 -2.36 -24.79 -3.24
CA CYS A 31 -0.97 -24.93 -3.67
C CYS A 31 -0.04 -25.13 -2.47
N SER A 32 0.93 -26.03 -2.62
CA SER A 32 2.01 -26.14 -1.66
C SER A 32 2.90 -24.89 -1.67
N PHE A 33 3.67 -24.69 -0.61
CA PHE A 33 4.62 -23.59 -0.53
C PHE A 33 5.64 -23.62 -1.68
N GLN A 34 6.13 -24.80 -2.04
CA GLN A 34 7.05 -24.97 -3.18
C GLN A 34 6.38 -24.61 -4.51
N GLN A 35 5.12 -24.99 -4.72
CA GLN A 35 4.38 -24.62 -5.94
C GLN A 35 4.16 -23.10 -6.03
N MET A 36 3.89 -22.44 -4.91
CA MET A 36 3.81 -20.98 -4.83
C MET A 36 5.14 -20.33 -5.24
N LEU A 37 6.27 -20.80 -4.70
CA LEU A 37 7.59 -20.30 -5.09
C LEU A 37 7.87 -20.51 -6.58
N GLN A 38 7.58 -21.70 -7.10
CA GLN A 38 7.74 -22.00 -8.52
C GLN A 38 6.91 -21.06 -9.40
N THR A 39 5.66 -20.78 -9.00
CA THR A 39 4.79 -19.82 -9.67
C THR A 39 5.40 -18.42 -9.69
N PHE A 40 6.03 -17.97 -8.60
CA PHE A 40 6.73 -16.69 -8.57
C PHE A 40 7.97 -16.65 -9.48
N ILE A 41 8.68 -17.76 -9.60
CA ILE A 41 9.89 -17.88 -10.45
C ILE A 41 9.52 -17.86 -11.94
N GLU A 42 8.41 -18.50 -12.31
CA GLU A 42 7.95 -18.66 -13.69
C GLU A 42 7.30 -17.40 -14.27
N GLN A 43 6.96 -16.41 -13.44
CA GLN A 43 6.35 -15.15 -13.91
C GLN A 43 7.37 -14.24 -14.64
N PRO A 44 7.27 -14.06 -15.98
CA PRO A 44 8.24 -13.25 -16.71
C PRO A 44 8.05 -11.75 -16.50
N TYR A 45 6.83 -11.31 -16.16
CA TYR A 45 6.47 -9.89 -16.05
C TYR A 45 6.74 -9.27 -14.67
N ARG A 46 7.23 -10.05 -13.69
CA ARG A 46 7.47 -9.59 -12.32
C ARG A 46 8.89 -10.01 -11.85
N PRO A 47 9.94 -9.30 -12.29
CA PRO A 47 11.33 -9.68 -11.99
C PRO A 47 11.62 -9.77 -10.49
N LEU A 48 11.01 -8.89 -9.69
CA LEU A 48 11.16 -8.91 -8.23
C LEU A 48 10.60 -10.19 -7.59
N PHE A 49 9.42 -10.66 -8.02
CA PHE A 49 8.84 -11.91 -7.49
C PHE A 49 9.69 -13.11 -7.88
N LYS A 50 10.24 -13.11 -9.09
CA LYS A 50 11.17 -14.13 -9.56
C LYS A 50 12.46 -14.16 -8.76
N GLU A 51 12.99 -13.00 -8.38
CA GLU A 51 14.17 -12.89 -7.53
C GLU A 51 13.88 -13.39 -6.10
N ILE A 52 12.79 -12.90 -5.49
CA ILE A 52 12.37 -13.33 -4.15
C ILE A 52 12.08 -14.83 -4.12
N GLY A 53 11.39 -15.36 -5.14
CA GLY A 53 11.05 -16.78 -5.24
C GLY A 53 12.28 -17.68 -5.36
N ARG A 54 13.26 -17.30 -6.20
CA ARG A 54 14.53 -18.03 -6.30
C ARG A 54 15.31 -17.98 -4.99
N PHE A 55 15.44 -16.79 -4.42
CA PHE A 55 16.18 -16.60 -3.17
C PHE A 55 15.56 -17.38 -2.00
N LEU A 56 14.23 -17.37 -1.87
CA LEU A 56 13.52 -18.19 -0.89
C LEU A 56 13.74 -19.67 -1.10
N ASN A 57 13.68 -20.14 -2.35
CA ASN A 57 13.89 -21.56 -2.65
C ASN A 57 15.31 -22.00 -2.24
N ASP A 58 16.33 -21.26 -2.69
CA ASP A 58 17.74 -21.58 -2.40
C ASP A 58 18.06 -21.57 -0.89
N GLU A 59 17.50 -20.61 -0.13
CA GLU A 59 17.75 -20.52 1.31
C GLU A 59 16.98 -21.57 2.11
N LEU A 60 15.76 -21.93 1.68
CA LEU A 60 15.00 -23.01 2.30
C LEU A 60 15.63 -24.38 2.06
N GLU A 61 16.21 -24.63 0.88
CA GLU A 61 17.01 -25.83 0.61
C GLU A 61 18.25 -25.93 1.52
N ARG A 62 18.79 -24.79 1.97
CA ARG A 62 19.87 -24.71 2.96
C ARG A 62 19.40 -24.84 4.41
N GLY A 63 18.09 -24.99 4.63
CA GLY A 63 17.49 -25.12 5.96
C GLY A 63 17.29 -23.80 6.70
N GLN A 64 17.39 -22.65 6.02
CA GLN A 64 17.05 -21.37 6.62
C GLN A 64 15.54 -21.23 6.82
N SER A 65 15.15 -20.46 7.83
CA SER A 65 13.74 -20.15 8.07
C SER A 65 13.23 -19.11 7.06
N ILE A 66 11.93 -19.15 6.77
CA ILE A 66 11.24 -18.20 5.90
C ILE A 66 11.37 -16.78 6.48
N TYR A 67 11.17 -16.62 7.79
CA TYR A 67 11.37 -15.34 8.46
C TYR A 67 12.78 -14.79 8.26
N HIS A 68 13.82 -15.59 8.53
CA HIS A 68 15.22 -15.16 8.37
C HIS A 68 15.55 -14.80 6.93
N THR A 69 15.03 -15.58 5.98
CA THR A 69 15.21 -15.32 4.55
C THR A 69 14.56 -14.01 4.13
N LEU A 70 13.30 -13.77 4.52
CA LEU A 70 12.61 -12.52 4.21
C LEU A 70 13.20 -11.30 4.93
N LEU A 71 13.73 -11.49 6.14
CA LEU A 71 14.40 -10.44 6.92
C LEU A 71 15.65 -9.90 6.21
N SER A 72 16.36 -10.76 5.47
CA SER A 72 17.54 -10.36 4.69
C SER A 72 17.20 -9.48 3.48
N LEU A 73 15.92 -9.42 3.08
CA LEU A 73 15.47 -8.66 1.92
C LEU A 73 15.00 -7.25 2.33
N PRO A 74 15.46 -6.19 1.66
CA PRO A 74 15.10 -4.81 2.01
C PRO A 74 13.67 -4.42 1.60
N TYR A 75 12.92 -5.32 0.97
CA TYR A 75 11.61 -5.03 0.36
C TYR A 75 10.44 -5.11 1.33
N PHE A 76 10.62 -5.73 2.49
CA PHE A 76 9.53 -6.01 3.42
C PHE A 76 9.49 -5.07 4.61
N THR A 77 8.29 -4.87 5.15
CA THR A 77 8.04 -4.10 6.36
C THR A 77 8.20 -4.96 7.60
N GLU A 78 8.57 -4.34 8.73
CA GLU A 78 8.70 -5.01 10.03
C GLU A 78 7.42 -5.76 10.44
N ASP A 79 6.24 -5.17 10.16
CA ASP A 79 4.96 -5.79 10.50
C ASP A 79 4.73 -7.09 9.72
N MET A 80 5.05 -7.10 8.42
CA MET A 80 4.96 -8.31 7.61
C MET A 80 5.94 -9.38 8.11
N LEU A 81 7.17 -9.00 8.47
CA LEU A 81 8.17 -9.93 8.97
C LEU A 81 7.73 -10.59 10.29
N ARG A 82 7.19 -9.82 11.23
CA ARG A 82 6.64 -10.34 12.50
C ARG A 82 5.48 -11.31 12.28
N ILE A 83 4.56 -10.96 11.38
CA ILE A 83 3.42 -11.82 11.03
C ILE A 83 3.92 -13.11 10.36
N THR A 84 4.97 -13.01 9.53
CA THR A 84 5.59 -14.18 8.91
C THR A 84 6.27 -15.07 9.93
N GLN A 85 6.99 -14.50 10.91
CA GLN A 85 7.58 -15.26 12.02
C GLN A 85 6.51 -16.04 12.79
N HIS A 86 5.39 -15.38 13.12
CA HIS A 86 4.26 -16.01 13.80
C HIS A 86 3.64 -17.12 12.95
N GLY A 87 3.46 -16.88 11.64
CA GLY A 87 2.91 -17.88 10.72
C GLY A 87 3.81 -19.07 10.47
N GLU A 88 5.13 -18.85 10.46
CA GLU A 88 6.12 -19.92 10.37
C GLU A 88 6.09 -20.80 11.63
N MET A 89 6.06 -20.20 12.82
CA MET A 89 5.98 -20.94 14.09
C MET A 89 4.70 -21.76 14.24
N ASN A 90 3.57 -21.23 13.76
CA ASN A 90 2.27 -21.89 13.86
C ASN A 90 1.92 -22.74 12.64
N GLY A 91 2.82 -22.82 11.64
CA GLY A 91 2.61 -23.58 10.40
C GLY A 91 1.46 -23.08 9.53
N ASN A 92 1.04 -21.81 9.66
CA ASN A 92 -0.14 -21.28 8.99
C ASN A 92 0.12 -19.94 8.29
N LEU A 93 1.09 -19.93 7.38
CA LEU A 93 1.46 -18.76 6.58
C LEU A 93 0.32 -18.26 5.68
N GLU A 94 -0.54 -19.16 5.19
CA GLU A 94 -1.72 -18.80 4.39
C GLU A 94 -2.60 -17.78 5.14
N LYS A 95 -2.97 -18.11 6.38
CA LYS A 95 -3.86 -17.30 7.21
C LYS A 95 -3.18 -16.00 7.63
N GLU A 96 -1.92 -16.05 8.01
CA GLU A 96 -1.16 -14.89 8.49
C GLU A 96 -0.90 -13.86 7.37
N TRP A 97 -0.44 -14.31 6.19
CA TRP A 97 -0.29 -13.42 5.03
C TRP A 97 -1.64 -12.92 4.50
N GLY A 98 -2.69 -13.74 4.59
CA GLY A 98 -4.06 -13.35 4.28
C GLY A 98 -4.59 -12.28 5.24
N PHE A 99 -4.31 -12.40 6.53
CA PHE A 99 -4.64 -11.40 7.54
C PHE A 99 -3.89 -10.08 7.27
N TYR A 100 -2.58 -10.14 7.04
CA TYR A 100 -1.78 -8.94 6.76
C TYR A 100 -2.22 -8.21 5.49
N SER A 101 -2.53 -8.95 4.41
CA SER A 101 -3.02 -8.32 3.18
C SER A 101 -4.36 -7.60 3.37
N LYS A 102 -5.29 -8.18 4.15
CA LYS A 102 -6.55 -7.53 4.53
C LYS A 102 -6.32 -6.31 5.40
N TYR A 103 -5.45 -6.41 6.40
CA TYR A 103 -5.06 -5.29 7.26
C TYR A 103 -4.54 -4.11 6.43
N CYS A 104 -3.64 -4.37 5.48
CA CYS A 104 -3.14 -3.34 4.57
C CYS A 104 -4.25 -2.72 3.70
N LEU A 105 -5.18 -3.54 3.21
CA LEU A 105 -6.30 -3.06 2.41
C LEU A 105 -7.23 -2.14 3.22
N THR A 106 -7.60 -2.54 4.43
CA THR A 106 -8.42 -1.70 5.33
C THR A 106 -7.71 -0.40 5.67
N ALA A 107 -6.41 -0.44 5.95
CA ALA A 107 -5.62 0.78 6.19
C ALA A 107 -5.61 1.73 4.97
N LEU A 108 -5.58 1.19 3.75
CA LEU A 108 -5.69 1.98 2.51
C LEU A 108 -7.09 2.60 2.37
N GLU A 109 -8.15 1.85 2.65
CA GLU A 109 -9.53 2.32 2.61
C GLU A 109 -9.78 3.46 3.62
N GLU A 110 -9.32 3.31 4.86
CA GLU A 110 -9.42 4.35 5.89
C GLU A 110 -8.68 5.63 5.50
N LYS A 111 -7.48 5.48 4.91
CA LYS A 111 -6.69 6.62 4.44
C LYS A 111 -7.38 7.34 3.29
N SER A 112 -7.98 6.59 2.37
CA SER A 112 -8.78 7.13 1.26
C SER A 112 -10.00 7.93 1.77
N GLY A 113 -10.77 7.37 2.70
CA GLY A 113 -11.93 8.06 3.30
C GLY A 113 -11.56 9.39 3.95
N ARG A 114 -10.38 9.48 4.58
CA ARG A 114 -9.87 10.71 5.17
C ARG A 114 -9.58 11.80 4.14
N TYR A 115 -9.08 11.45 2.95
CA TYR A 115 -8.86 12.41 1.88
C TYR A 115 -10.17 13.02 1.37
N PHE A 116 -11.22 12.21 1.21
CA PHE A 116 -12.54 12.71 0.81
C PHE A 116 -13.14 13.67 1.85
N ASN A 117 -13.01 13.36 3.14
CA ASN A 117 -13.49 14.24 4.22
C ASN A 117 -12.74 15.58 4.27
N PHE A 118 -11.46 15.61 3.89
CA PHE A 118 -10.68 16.85 3.83
C PHE A 118 -10.96 17.68 2.56
N LEU A 119 -11.28 17.04 1.44
CA LEU A 119 -11.61 17.73 0.18
C LEU A 119 -12.88 18.58 0.29
N GLN A 120 -13.89 18.08 1.01
CA GLN A 120 -15.18 18.76 1.18
C GLN A 120 -15.06 20.21 1.70
N PRO A 121 -14.40 20.51 2.84
CA PRO A 121 -14.28 21.88 3.33
C PRO A 121 -13.47 22.80 2.40
N VAL A 122 -12.48 22.27 1.68
CA VAL A 122 -11.70 23.04 0.70
C VAL A 122 -12.58 23.51 -0.46
N ILE A 123 -13.41 22.62 -0.99
CA ILE A 123 -14.37 22.96 -2.07
C ILE A 123 -15.37 24.01 -1.59
N PHE A 124 -15.96 23.82 -0.41
CA PHE A 124 -16.91 24.80 0.14
C PHE A 124 -16.28 26.16 0.41
N THR A 125 -15.03 26.19 0.88
CA THR A 125 -14.29 27.43 1.11
C THR A 125 -14.04 28.16 -0.20
N PHE A 126 -13.62 27.46 -1.25
CA PHE A 126 -13.42 28.04 -2.57
C PHE A 126 -14.72 28.59 -3.17
N ILE A 127 -15.83 27.84 -3.07
CA ILE A 127 -17.15 28.30 -3.50
C ILE A 127 -17.59 29.54 -2.71
N GLY A 128 -17.38 29.55 -1.39
CA GLY A 128 -17.70 30.71 -0.55
C GLY A 128 -16.96 31.97 -0.97
N PHE A 129 -15.65 31.88 -1.23
CA PHE A 129 -14.86 33.00 -1.75
C PHE A 129 -15.35 33.46 -3.13
N ALA A 130 -15.70 32.53 -4.02
CA ALA A 130 -16.22 32.86 -5.34
C ALA A 130 -17.55 33.63 -5.28
N VAL A 131 -18.47 33.22 -4.41
CA VAL A 131 -19.76 33.90 -4.20
C VAL A 131 -19.58 35.31 -3.65
N VAL A 132 -18.73 35.48 -2.63
CA VAL A 132 -18.42 36.80 -2.04
C VAL A 132 -17.74 37.70 -3.07
N GLY A 133 -16.79 37.17 -3.84
CA GLY A 133 -16.12 37.91 -4.90
C GLY A 133 -17.08 38.38 -6.00
N ALA A 134 -17.96 37.50 -6.47
CA ALA A 134 -18.99 37.85 -7.45
C ALA A 134 -19.94 38.93 -6.92
N TYR A 135 -20.33 38.84 -5.65
CA TYR A 135 -21.17 39.85 -5.00
C TYR A 135 -20.49 41.23 -4.95
N LEU A 136 -19.21 41.30 -4.56
CA LEU A 136 -18.45 42.55 -4.53
C LEU A 136 -18.34 43.20 -5.92
N ILE A 137 -18.13 42.39 -6.97
CA ILE A 137 -18.07 42.87 -8.37
C ILE A 137 -19.39 43.54 -8.79
N ILE A 138 -20.53 43.02 -8.35
CA ILE A 138 -21.86 43.57 -8.66
C ILE A 138 -22.18 44.80 -7.79
N LEU A 139 -21.82 44.77 -6.51
CA LEU A 139 -22.18 45.81 -5.55
C LEU A 139 -21.36 47.11 -5.72
N LEU A 140 -20.06 46.99 -5.99
CA LEU A 140 -19.16 48.14 -6.21
C LEU A 140 -19.67 49.14 -7.27
N PRO A 141 -20.04 48.73 -8.49
CA PRO A 141 -20.55 49.66 -9.49
C PRO A 141 -21.86 50.30 -9.06
N VAL A 142 -22.75 49.58 -8.35
CA VAL A 142 -24.00 50.16 -7.82
C VAL A 142 -23.71 51.28 -6.82
N PHE A 143 -22.74 51.09 -5.90
CA PHE A 143 -22.32 52.15 -4.98
C PHE A 143 -21.75 53.37 -5.72
N ASN A 144 -20.93 53.15 -6.76
CA ASN A 144 -20.39 54.24 -7.57
C ASN A 144 -21.48 55.01 -8.33
N LEU A 145 -22.53 54.33 -8.78
CA LEU A 145 -23.68 54.97 -9.42
C LEU A 145 -24.47 55.82 -8.42
N LEU A 146 -24.73 55.32 -7.21
CA LEU A 146 -25.46 56.06 -6.18
C LEU A 146 -24.71 57.31 -5.66
N GLN A 147 -23.37 57.31 -5.67
CA GLN A 147 -22.57 58.46 -5.26
C GLN A 147 -22.43 59.54 -6.35
N ASN A 148 -22.66 59.21 -7.62
CA ASN A 148 -22.58 60.14 -8.74
C ASN A 148 -23.95 60.77 -9.12
N ILE A 149 -24.99 60.49 -8.33
CA ILE A 149 -26.31 61.12 -8.40
C ILE A 149 -26.42 62.09 -7.24
#